data_AF-A0A1E5BCG2-F1
#
_entry.id   AF-A0A1E5BCG2-F1
#
_cell.length_a   1.000
_cell.length_b   1.000
_cell.length_c   1.000
_cell.angle_alpha   90.00
_cell.angle_beta   90.00
_cell.angle_gamma   90.00
#
_symmetry.space_group_name_H-M   'P 1'
#
loop_
_entity.id
_entity.type
_entity.pdbx_description
1 polymer ?
#
loop_
_entity_poly.entity_id
_entity_poly.type
_entity_poly.pdbx_seq_one_letter_code
_entity_poly.pdbx_strand_id
1 'polypeptide(L)'
;MNIIGIAIGATGLSLIIAFLWMLSLSLRKKRLEEEKKQREAAYRKALEKSRQMERQERLNKAENGHIPTILYLAKEGERKSIKEALYWYSKAAELDNITGMYGVIRISQKVREDLILKEKAKYWQICIKALEGNPQAKFDMGMALLNGRGTTVNAEKALDMIRASAEDKYIPAILFMGDWCTSDSNPIPTPKDSSFWYTKAAKLHSNEGRMKLGLTYLNGVGVEKDHSKGCYWLERAAEKGHAQSMCHAGEAWIDRGSSGNAIAYIWLFLSAYFGYEPAKAIRDRVGGNIGVDSVVGLQSLAKPLFQKISANKVGKHSIIKALNKLYKRGVYLPEKVIKSEDEALEDLGVDLEKSESTKTNDSGLENHFNYSPNQIDKPIQ
;
A
#
# COMPACT_ATOMS: atom_id res chain seq x y z
N MET A 1 -60.13 -78.53 -75.85
CA MET A 1 -59.40 -77.44 -75.16
C MET A 1 -57.92 -77.80 -75.15
N ASN A 2 -57.09 -76.96 -75.75
CA ASN A 2 -55.67 -77.25 -75.95
C ASN A 2 -54.91 -77.04 -74.62
N ILE A 3 -54.64 -78.13 -73.89
CA ILE A 3 -54.01 -78.15 -72.56
C ILE A 3 -52.70 -77.34 -72.54
N ILE A 4 -51.99 -77.31 -73.66
CA ILE A 4 -50.73 -76.59 -73.87
C ILE A 4 -50.91 -75.05 -73.80
N GLY A 5 -52.01 -74.50 -74.32
CA GLY A 5 -52.26 -73.04 -74.31
C GLY A 5 -52.62 -72.52 -72.91
N ILE A 6 -53.35 -73.32 -72.13
CA ILE A 6 -53.67 -73.01 -70.73
C ILE A 6 -52.40 -73.08 -69.86
N ALA A 7 -51.50 -74.04 -70.13
CA ALA A 7 -50.21 -74.14 -69.45
C ALA A 7 -49.28 -72.95 -69.76
N ILE A 8 -49.22 -72.48 -71.01
CA ILE A 8 -48.45 -71.28 -71.40
C ILE A 8 -49.05 -70.01 -70.78
N GLY A 9 -50.38 -69.88 -70.76
CA GLY A 9 -51.07 -68.78 -70.10
C GLY A 9 -50.84 -68.76 -68.58
N ALA A 10 -50.92 -69.92 -67.92
CA ALA A 10 -50.70 -70.05 -66.48
C ALA A 10 -49.25 -69.76 -66.08
N THR A 11 -48.27 -70.18 -66.88
CA THR A 11 -46.85 -69.88 -66.65
C THR A 11 -46.53 -68.40 -66.88
N GLY A 12 -47.12 -67.77 -67.91
CA GLY A 12 -47.02 -66.33 -68.13
C GLY A 12 -47.64 -65.50 -67.00
N LEU A 13 -48.82 -65.89 -66.51
CA LEU A 13 -49.50 -65.23 -65.38
C LEU A 13 -48.72 -65.43 -64.07
N SER A 14 -48.12 -66.61 -63.86
CA SER A 14 -47.23 -66.90 -62.74
C SER A 14 -45.95 -66.04 -62.78
N LEU A 15 -45.35 -65.84 -63.96
CA LEU A 15 -44.21 -64.93 -64.14
C LEU A 15 -44.56 -63.47 -63.86
N ILE A 16 -45.74 -63.01 -64.28
CA ILE A 16 -46.24 -61.66 -63.98
C ILE A 16 -46.47 -61.47 -62.48
N ILE A 17 -47.08 -62.46 -61.81
CA ILE A 17 -47.29 -62.43 -60.35
C ILE A 17 -45.94 -62.43 -59.62
N ALA A 18 -44.98 -63.26 -60.05
CA ALA A 18 -43.63 -63.29 -59.49
C ALA A 18 -42.89 -61.95 -59.70
N PHE A 19 -43.06 -61.30 -60.85
CA PHE A 19 -42.50 -59.98 -61.13
C PHE A 19 -43.11 -58.89 -60.25
N LEU A 20 -44.45 -58.85 -60.13
CA LEU A 20 -45.15 -57.92 -59.24
C LEU A 20 -44.73 -58.13 -57.77
N TRP A 21 -44.57 -59.39 -57.36
CA TRP A 21 -44.08 -59.74 -56.03
C TRP A 21 -42.64 -59.25 -55.81
N MET A 22 -41.71 -59.51 -56.75
CA MET A 22 -40.33 -58.99 -56.68
C MET A 22 -40.27 -57.46 -56.67
N LEU A 23 -41.12 -56.78 -57.46
CA LEU A 23 -41.20 -55.32 -57.48
C LEU A 23 -41.69 -54.77 -56.13
N SER A 24 -42.69 -55.41 -55.53
CA SER A 24 -43.18 -55.08 -54.19
C SER A 24 -42.09 -55.25 -53.11
N LEU A 25 -41.27 -56.31 -53.24
CA LEU A 25 -40.17 -56.63 -52.34
C LEU A 25 -39.02 -55.61 -52.49
N SER A 26 -38.72 -55.21 -53.72
CA SER A 26 -37.75 -54.15 -54.04
C SER A 26 -38.18 -52.79 -53.46
N LEU A 27 -39.43 -52.38 -53.63
CA LEU A 27 -39.98 -51.14 -53.06
C LEU A 27 -40.02 -51.18 -51.53
N ARG A 28 -40.32 -52.34 -50.93
CA ARG A 28 -40.28 -52.53 -49.48
C ARG A 28 -38.85 -52.45 -48.95
N LYS A 29 -37.88 -53.03 -49.66
CA LYS A 29 -36.45 -52.95 -49.32
C LYS A 29 -35.93 -51.52 -49.42
N LYS A 30 -36.26 -50.77 -50.49
CA LYS A 30 -35.92 -49.35 -50.65
C LYS A 30 -36.50 -48.47 -49.53
N ARG A 31 -37.79 -48.61 -49.21
CA ARG A 31 -38.40 -47.89 -48.07
C ARG A 31 -37.69 -48.18 -46.75
N LEU A 32 -37.35 -49.44 -46.51
CA LEU A 32 -36.65 -49.84 -45.28
C LEU A 32 -35.21 -49.32 -45.23
N GLU A 33 -34.52 -49.19 -46.36
CA GLU A 33 -33.20 -48.53 -46.47
C GLU A 33 -33.29 -47.01 -46.26
N GLU A 34 -34.31 -46.35 -46.80
CA GLU A 34 -34.57 -44.93 -46.58
C GLU A 34 -34.91 -44.63 -45.11
N GLU A 35 -35.77 -45.44 -44.48
CA GLU A 35 -36.06 -45.34 -43.05
C GLU A 35 -34.81 -45.52 -42.19
N LYS A 36 -33.93 -46.47 -42.52
CA LYS A 36 -32.63 -46.64 -41.84
C LYS A 36 -31.77 -45.39 -41.98
N LYS A 37 -31.63 -44.83 -43.18
CA LYS A 37 -30.88 -43.59 -43.41
C LYS A 37 -31.47 -42.41 -42.63
N GLN A 38 -32.80 -42.28 -42.60
CA GLN A 38 -33.48 -41.22 -41.82
C GLN A 38 -33.26 -41.38 -40.31
N ARG A 39 -33.33 -42.61 -39.78
CA ARG A 39 -33.03 -42.90 -38.37
C ARG A 39 -31.59 -42.63 -38.02
N GLU A 40 -30.64 -43.03 -38.87
CA GLU A 40 -29.21 -42.73 -38.69
C GLU A 40 -28.96 -41.23 -38.71
N ALA A 41 -29.58 -40.49 -39.64
CA ALA A 41 -29.47 -39.04 -39.70
C ALA A 41 -30.09 -38.37 -38.45
N ALA A 42 -31.24 -38.84 -37.98
CA ALA A 42 -31.89 -38.36 -36.76
C ALA A 42 -31.02 -38.65 -35.52
N TYR A 43 -30.45 -39.86 -35.44
CA TYR A 43 -29.55 -40.26 -34.36
C TYR A 43 -28.27 -39.40 -34.35
N ARG A 44 -27.64 -39.19 -35.50
CA ARG A 44 -26.46 -38.30 -35.63
C ARG A 44 -26.77 -36.88 -35.19
N LYS A 45 -27.90 -36.31 -35.62
CA LYS A 45 -28.37 -34.99 -35.20
C LYS A 45 -28.64 -34.93 -33.68
N ALA A 46 -29.28 -35.95 -33.11
CA ALA A 46 -29.53 -36.04 -31.67
C ALA A 46 -28.21 -36.10 -30.88
N LEU A 47 -27.23 -36.86 -31.37
CA LEU A 47 -25.90 -36.98 -30.77
C LEU A 47 -25.12 -35.65 -30.87
N GLU A 48 -25.17 -34.95 -31.99
CA GLU A 48 -24.57 -33.61 -32.14
C GLU A 48 -25.21 -32.60 -31.19
N LYS A 49 -26.55 -32.58 -31.10
CA LYS A 49 -27.28 -31.72 -30.17
C LYS A 49 -26.92 -32.04 -28.72
N SER A 50 -26.83 -33.32 -28.36
CA SER A 50 -26.39 -33.75 -27.02
C SER A 50 -24.97 -33.27 -26.71
N ARG A 51 -24.02 -33.41 -27.65
CA ARG A 51 -22.66 -32.89 -27.50
C ARG A 51 -22.61 -31.37 -27.35
N GLN A 52 -23.45 -30.64 -28.09
CA GLN A 52 -23.56 -29.18 -27.97
C GLN A 52 -24.12 -28.77 -26.61
N MET A 53 -25.18 -29.43 -26.14
CA MET A 53 -25.76 -29.18 -24.82
C MET A 53 -24.75 -29.44 -23.70
N GLU A 54 -24.04 -30.56 -23.75
CA GLU A 54 -23.02 -30.90 -22.76
C GLU A 54 -21.87 -29.88 -22.78
N ARG A 55 -21.45 -29.42 -23.96
CA ARG A 55 -20.46 -28.35 -24.09
C ARG A 55 -20.96 -27.03 -23.51
N GLN A 56 -22.22 -26.67 -23.78
CA GLN A 56 -22.82 -25.46 -23.24
C GLN A 56 -22.91 -25.53 -21.71
N GLU A 57 -23.26 -26.69 -21.16
CA GLU A 57 -23.31 -26.89 -19.71
C GLU A 57 -21.91 -26.74 -19.07
N ARG A 58 -20.86 -27.28 -19.70
CA ARG A 58 -19.47 -27.07 -19.25
C ARG A 58 -19.08 -25.60 -19.29
N LEU A 59 -19.42 -24.90 -20.38
CA LEU A 59 -19.18 -23.46 -20.49
C LEU A 59 -19.90 -22.70 -19.39
N ASN A 60 -21.18 -22.97 -19.16
CA ASN A 60 -21.96 -22.34 -18.10
C ASN A 60 -21.35 -22.61 -16.70
N LYS A 61 -20.91 -23.84 -16.42
CA LYS A 61 -20.21 -24.18 -15.17
C LYS A 61 -18.92 -23.37 -14.99
N ALA A 62 -18.13 -23.23 -16.05
CA ALA A 62 -16.90 -22.47 -16.03
C ALA A 62 -17.16 -20.95 -15.90
N GLU A 63 -18.21 -20.45 -16.56
CA GLU A 63 -18.65 -19.06 -16.44
C GLU A 63 -19.09 -18.73 -15.02
N ASN A 64 -19.74 -19.68 -14.33
CA ASN A 64 -20.13 -19.59 -12.93
C ASN A 64 -18.98 -19.79 -11.92
N GLY A 65 -17.72 -19.89 -12.37
CA GLY A 65 -16.56 -19.95 -11.49
C GLY A 65 -16.12 -21.36 -11.08
N HIS A 66 -16.62 -22.43 -11.71
CA HIS A 66 -16.18 -23.79 -11.37
C HIS A 66 -14.74 -24.07 -11.85
N ILE A 67 -13.78 -23.88 -10.94
CA ILE A 67 -12.33 -23.92 -11.19
C ILE A 67 -11.88 -25.15 -11.99
N PRO A 68 -12.27 -26.41 -11.66
CA PRO A 68 -11.85 -27.58 -12.45
C PRO A 68 -12.28 -27.50 -13.91
N THR A 69 -13.50 -27.02 -14.18
CA THR A 69 -14.00 -26.87 -15.56
C THR A 69 -13.29 -25.74 -16.29
N ILE A 70 -13.00 -24.63 -15.59
CA ILE A 70 -12.20 -23.52 -16.14
C ILE A 70 -10.82 -24.02 -16.57
N LEU A 71 -10.11 -24.75 -15.70
CA LEU A 71 -8.77 -25.27 -16.00
C LEU A 71 -8.80 -26.32 -17.12
N TYR A 72 -9.85 -27.15 -17.18
CA TYR A 72 -10.08 -28.08 -18.29
C TYR A 72 -10.21 -27.34 -19.62
N LEU A 73 -11.07 -26.32 -19.69
CA LEU A 73 -11.28 -25.51 -20.89
C LEU A 73 -10.03 -24.71 -21.26
N ALA A 74 -9.28 -24.21 -20.29
CA ALA A 74 -7.99 -23.55 -20.51
C ALA A 74 -7.00 -24.49 -21.19
N LYS A 75 -6.91 -25.74 -20.70
CA LYS A 75 -6.02 -26.76 -21.26
C LYS A 75 -6.44 -27.21 -22.66
N GLU A 76 -7.74 -27.31 -22.90
CA GLU A 76 -8.30 -27.58 -24.23
C GLU A 76 -7.99 -26.41 -25.19
N GLY A 77 -8.10 -25.17 -24.70
CA GLY A 77 -7.78 -23.93 -25.41
C GLY A 77 -6.33 -23.88 -25.89
N GLU A 78 -5.35 -24.42 -25.13
CA GLU A 78 -3.95 -24.43 -25.56
C GLU A 78 -3.72 -25.13 -26.91
N ARG A 79 -4.58 -26.09 -27.27
CA ARG A 79 -4.52 -26.81 -28.55
C ARG A 79 -5.21 -26.05 -29.68
N LYS A 80 -6.17 -25.20 -29.36
CA LYS A 80 -7.02 -24.49 -30.34
C LYS A 80 -6.55 -23.06 -30.59
N SER A 81 -6.33 -22.31 -29.52
CA SER A 81 -6.04 -20.88 -29.56
C SER A 81 -5.41 -20.39 -28.26
N ILE A 82 -4.28 -19.70 -28.38
CA ILE A 82 -3.60 -19.03 -27.25
C ILE A 82 -4.55 -18.04 -26.53
N LYS A 83 -5.43 -17.36 -27.29
CA LYS A 83 -6.38 -16.39 -26.72
C LYS A 83 -7.41 -17.06 -25.83
N GLU A 84 -7.97 -18.20 -26.26
CA GLU A 84 -8.93 -18.97 -25.45
C GLU A 84 -8.26 -19.51 -24.18
N ALA A 85 -7.05 -20.05 -24.30
CA ALA A 85 -6.30 -20.53 -23.15
C ALA A 85 -6.05 -19.40 -22.13
N LEU A 86 -5.58 -18.24 -22.60
CA LEU A 86 -5.34 -17.08 -21.74
C LEU A 86 -6.61 -16.58 -21.07
N TYR A 87 -7.75 -16.56 -21.77
CA TYR A 87 -9.05 -16.17 -21.19
C TYR A 87 -9.39 -17.04 -19.98
N TRP A 88 -9.42 -18.36 -20.16
CA TRP A 88 -9.79 -19.28 -19.08
C TRP A 88 -8.75 -19.31 -17.95
N TYR A 89 -7.46 -19.31 -18.27
CA TYR A 89 -6.43 -19.23 -17.23
C TYR A 89 -6.51 -17.92 -16.44
N SER A 90 -6.82 -16.79 -17.08
CA SER A 90 -7.01 -15.51 -16.39
C SER A 90 -8.23 -15.54 -15.49
N LYS A 91 -9.34 -16.14 -15.94
CA LYS A 91 -10.55 -16.30 -15.13
C LYS A 91 -10.30 -17.14 -13.88
N ALA A 92 -9.53 -18.24 -14.01
CA ALA A 92 -9.09 -19.01 -12.84
C ALA A 92 -8.20 -18.17 -11.92
N ALA A 93 -7.27 -17.40 -12.47
CA ALA A 93 -6.36 -16.55 -11.72
C ALA A 93 -7.08 -15.43 -10.95
N GLU A 94 -8.15 -14.85 -11.53
CA GLU A 94 -9.02 -13.87 -10.88
C GLU A 94 -9.78 -14.43 -9.68
N LEU A 95 -10.05 -15.74 -9.67
CA LEU A 95 -10.56 -16.52 -8.54
C LEU A 95 -9.45 -16.99 -7.58
N ASP A 96 -8.29 -16.31 -7.62
CA ASP A 96 -7.10 -16.58 -6.83
C ASP A 96 -6.55 -18.02 -6.96
N ASN A 97 -6.82 -18.70 -8.09
CA ASN A 97 -6.29 -20.03 -8.36
C ASN A 97 -4.83 -19.98 -8.86
N ILE A 98 -3.92 -20.58 -8.09
CA ILE A 98 -2.48 -20.64 -8.38
C ILE A 98 -2.17 -21.30 -9.74
N THR A 99 -2.85 -22.40 -10.08
CA THR A 99 -2.66 -23.09 -11.37
C THR A 99 -3.07 -22.19 -12.55
N GLY A 100 -4.13 -21.41 -12.36
CA GLY A 100 -4.56 -20.34 -13.27
C GLY A 100 -3.45 -19.33 -13.52
N MET A 101 -2.90 -18.77 -12.43
CA MET A 101 -1.81 -17.79 -12.49
C MET A 101 -0.58 -18.33 -13.23
N TYR A 102 -0.12 -19.55 -12.89
CA TYR A 102 0.98 -20.21 -13.58
C TYR A 102 0.69 -20.44 -15.08
N GLY A 103 -0.55 -20.80 -15.41
CA GLY A 103 -1.01 -20.94 -16.79
C GLY A 103 -0.85 -19.64 -17.59
N VAL A 104 -1.32 -18.51 -17.03
CA VAL A 104 -1.18 -17.18 -17.65
C VAL A 104 0.29 -16.83 -17.83
N ILE A 105 1.11 -16.96 -16.78
CA ILE A 105 2.55 -16.63 -16.83
C ILE A 105 3.24 -17.44 -17.93
N ARG A 106 3.04 -18.77 -17.93
CA ARG A 106 3.68 -19.68 -18.89
C ARG A 106 3.32 -19.34 -20.33
N ILE A 107 2.04 -19.10 -20.61
CA ILE A 107 1.60 -18.79 -21.98
C ILE A 107 2.11 -17.40 -22.41
N SER A 108 2.00 -16.42 -21.52
CA SER A 108 2.45 -15.04 -21.79
C SER A 108 3.95 -14.98 -22.08
N GLN A 109 4.77 -15.77 -21.38
CA GLN A 109 6.22 -15.83 -21.62
C GLN A 109 6.62 -16.49 -22.94
N LYS A 110 5.75 -17.30 -23.56
CA LYS A 110 6.00 -17.86 -24.90
C LYS A 110 5.91 -16.78 -25.98
N VAL A 111 5.07 -15.76 -25.77
CA VAL A 111 4.86 -14.65 -26.70
C VAL A 111 5.70 -13.46 -26.27
N ARG A 112 7.03 -13.59 -26.41
CA ARG A 112 8.00 -12.65 -25.80
C ARG A 112 7.92 -11.21 -26.33
N GLU A 113 7.40 -11.03 -27.53
CA GLU A 113 7.32 -9.74 -28.23
C GLU A 113 6.14 -8.89 -27.74
N ASP A 114 5.13 -9.51 -27.12
CA ASP A 114 3.95 -8.81 -26.64
C ASP A 114 4.21 -8.19 -25.26
N LEU A 115 4.32 -6.86 -25.25
CA LEU A 115 4.58 -6.08 -24.04
C LEU A 115 3.44 -6.19 -23.01
N ILE A 116 2.19 -6.28 -23.47
CA ILE A 116 1.01 -6.36 -22.60
C ILE A 116 1.00 -7.70 -21.87
N LEU A 117 1.27 -8.79 -22.60
CA LEU A 117 1.39 -10.12 -21.99
C LEU A 117 2.58 -10.21 -21.03
N LYS A 118 3.68 -9.52 -21.31
CA LYS A 118 4.83 -9.43 -20.40
C LYS A 118 4.46 -8.74 -19.08
N GLU A 119 3.70 -7.65 -19.12
CA GLU A 119 3.20 -6.99 -17.90
C GLU A 119 2.20 -7.85 -17.15
N LYS A 120 1.27 -8.50 -17.86
CA LYS A 120 0.32 -9.44 -17.28
C LYS A 120 1.03 -10.60 -16.56
N ALA A 121 2.08 -11.15 -17.16
CA ALA A 121 2.91 -12.19 -16.53
C ALA A 121 3.59 -11.68 -15.25
N LYS A 122 4.15 -10.48 -15.27
CA LYS A 122 4.75 -9.87 -14.06
C LYS A 122 3.73 -9.67 -12.95
N TYR A 123 2.53 -9.19 -13.29
CA TYR A 123 1.45 -9.02 -12.32
C TYR A 123 1.11 -10.34 -11.61
N TRP A 124 0.86 -11.42 -12.36
CA TRP A 124 0.54 -12.71 -11.73
C TRP A 124 1.70 -13.33 -10.95
N GLN A 125 2.96 -13.05 -11.32
CA GLN A 125 4.11 -13.44 -10.49
C GLN A 125 4.12 -12.72 -9.15
N ILE A 126 3.73 -11.45 -9.10
CA ILE A 126 3.57 -10.68 -7.86
C ILE A 126 2.43 -11.29 -7.03
N CYS A 127 1.29 -11.62 -7.65
CA CYS A 127 0.15 -12.24 -6.95
C CYS A 127 0.53 -13.56 -6.26
N ILE A 128 1.30 -14.44 -6.93
CA ILE A 128 1.76 -15.70 -6.31
C ILE A 128 2.59 -15.42 -5.05
N LYS A 129 3.55 -14.50 -5.13
CA LYS A 129 4.37 -14.10 -3.96
C LYS A 129 3.54 -13.46 -2.85
N ALA A 130 2.50 -12.72 -3.21
CA ALA A 130 1.57 -12.11 -2.25
C ALA A 130 0.75 -13.19 -1.51
N LEU A 131 0.30 -14.23 -2.21
CA LEU A 131 -0.39 -15.40 -1.63
C LEU A 131 0.53 -16.21 -0.70
N GLU A 132 1.83 -16.27 -1.01
CA GLU A 132 2.85 -16.85 -0.11
C GLU A 132 3.11 -16.01 1.15
N GLY A 133 2.44 -14.85 1.29
CA GLY A 133 2.52 -14.00 2.48
C GLY A 133 3.61 -12.94 2.41
N ASN A 134 4.27 -12.73 1.27
CA ASN A 134 5.28 -11.68 1.13
C ASN A 134 4.60 -10.28 1.19
N PRO A 135 4.91 -9.44 2.19
CA PRO A 135 4.17 -8.22 2.39
C PRO A 135 4.53 -7.13 1.36
N GLN A 136 5.76 -7.13 0.85
CA GLN A 136 6.13 -6.27 -0.28
C GLN A 136 5.32 -6.66 -1.53
N ALA A 137 5.18 -7.95 -1.82
CA ALA A 137 4.39 -8.42 -2.95
C ALA A 137 2.90 -8.07 -2.81
N LYS A 138 2.33 -8.14 -1.60
CA LYS A 138 0.96 -7.66 -1.34
C LYS A 138 0.80 -6.17 -1.68
N PHE A 139 1.78 -5.35 -1.27
CA PHE A 139 1.79 -3.93 -1.62
C PHE A 139 1.91 -3.70 -3.12
N ASP A 140 2.87 -4.36 -3.78
CA ASP A 140 3.09 -4.26 -5.22
C ASP A 140 1.85 -4.72 -6.01
N MET A 141 1.17 -5.78 -5.56
CA MET A 141 -0.10 -6.25 -6.12
C MET A 141 -1.18 -5.18 -6.03
N GLY A 142 -1.35 -4.56 -4.87
CA GLY A 142 -2.32 -3.47 -4.70
C GLY A 142 -1.98 -2.26 -5.56
N MET A 143 -0.70 -1.86 -5.63
CA MET A 143 -0.27 -0.78 -6.52
C MET A 143 -0.49 -1.10 -8.00
N ALA A 144 -0.33 -2.36 -8.42
CA ALA A 144 -0.64 -2.78 -9.78
C ALA A 144 -2.15 -2.72 -10.08
N LEU A 145 -3.00 -3.11 -9.13
CA LEU A 145 -4.46 -3.03 -9.23
C LEU A 145 -5.00 -1.59 -9.24
N LEU A 146 -4.40 -0.66 -8.48
CA LEU A 146 -4.75 0.76 -8.52
C LEU A 146 -4.42 1.39 -9.87
N ASN A 147 -3.24 1.06 -10.43
CA ASN A 147 -2.75 1.66 -11.66
C ASN A 147 -3.15 0.90 -12.94
N GLY A 148 -3.77 -0.28 -12.82
CA GLY A 148 -4.08 -1.15 -13.96
C GLY A 148 -2.84 -1.73 -14.67
N ARG A 149 -1.74 -1.98 -13.94
CA ARG A 149 -0.50 -2.52 -14.53
C ARG A 149 -0.58 -4.03 -14.66
N GLY A 150 -0.69 -4.54 -15.89
CA GLY A 150 -0.84 -5.98 -16.16
C GLY A 150 -2.19 -6.58 -15.78
N THR A 151 -3.15 -5.76 -15.35
CA THR A 151 -4.51 -6.13 -14.95
C THR A 151 -5.47 -4.95 -15.17
N THR A 152 -6.78 -5.18 -15.10
CA THR A 152 -7.76 -4.09 -15.04
C THR A 152 -7.73 -3.40 -13.67
N VAL A 153 -8.12 -2.13 -13.64
CA VAL A 153 -8.17 -1.34 -12.39
C VAL A 153 -9.22 -1.94 -11.45
N ASN A 154 -8.83 -2.18 -10.20
CA ASN A 154 -9.73 -2.59 -9.13
C ASN A 154 -9.26 -1.96 -7.82
N ALA A 155 -9.82 -0.79 -7.49
CA ALA A 155 -9.40 -0.01 -6.34
C ALA A 155 -9.74 -0.69 -5.01
N GLU A 156 -10.86 -1.41 -4.93
CA GLU A 156 -11.29 -2.10 -3.70
C GLU A 156 -10.32 -3.22 -3.34
N LYS A 157 -10.11 -4.19 -4.26
CA LYS A 157 -9.15 -5.29 -4.05
C LYS A 157 -7.73 -4.76 -3.82
N ALA A 158 -7.38 -3.64 -4.46
CA ALA A 158 -6.08 -3.01 -4.25
C ALA A 158 -5.87 -2.52 -2.81
N LEU A 159 -6.84 -1.77 -2.28
CA LEU A 159 -6.77 -1.21 -0.93
C LEU A 159 -6.75 -2.32 0.12
N ASP A 160 -7.47 -3.42 -0.10
CA ASP A 160 -7.43 -4.58 0.79
C ASP A 160 -6.03 -5.22 0.82
N MET A 161 -5.38 -5.39 -0.33
CA MET A 161 -4.02 -5.93 -0.40
C MET A 161 -2.98 -5.00 0.24
N ILE A 162 -3.11 -3.68 0.04
CA ILE A 162 -2.24 -2.70 0.68
C ILE A 162 -2.47 -2.68 2.19
N ARG A 163 -3.72 -2.75 2.65
CA ARG A 163 -4.05 -2.84 4.08
C ARG A 163 -3.48 -4.10 4.71
N ALA A 164 -3.63 -5.26 4.08
CA ALA A 164 -3.03 -6.51 4.54
C ALA A 164 -1.50 -6.41 4.63
N SER A 165 -0.85 -5.78 3.64
CA SER A 165 0.60 -5.49 3.71
C SER A 165 0.98 -4.58 4.88
N ALA A 166 0.16 -3.56 5.16
CA ALA A 166 0.36 -2.64 6.27
C ALA A 166 0.13 -3.31 7.65
N GLU A 167 -0.75 -4.32 7.72
CA GLU A 167 -0.94 -5.18 8.89
C GLU A 167 0.28 -6.05 9.17
N ASP A 168 0.92 -6.55 8.11
CA ASP A 168 2.22 -7.25 8.14
C ASP A 168 3.41 -6.32 8.43
N LYS A 169 3.15 -5.08 8.88
CA LYS A 169 4.14 -4.08 9.28
C LYS A 169 5.05 -3.60 8.14
N TYR A 170 4.64 -3.75 6.89
CA TYR A 170 5.40 -3.22 5.76
C TYR A 170 5.27 -1.69 5.70
N ILE A 171 6.39 -1.00 5.95
CA ILE A 171 6.42 0.47 6.13
C ILE A 171 5.86 1.22 4.91
N PRO A 172 6.24 0.90 3.65
CA PRO A 172 5.68 1.60 2.49
C PRO A 172 4.15 1.49 2.39
N ALA A 173 3.57 0.34 2.72
CA ALA A 173 2.12 0.17 2.75
C ALA A 173 1.47 1.01 3.86
N ILE A 174 2.06 1.06 5.05
CA ILE A 174 1.57 1.91 6.15
C ILE A 174 1.58 3.39 5.75
N LEU A 175 2.68 3.85 5.13
CA LEU A 175 2.81 5.23 4.67
C LEU A 175 1.78 5.55 3.58
N PHE A 176 1.61 4.64 2.61
CA PHE A 176 0.59 4.77 1.57
C PHE A 176 -0.81 4.91 2.17
N MET A 177 -1.17 4.08 3.17
CA MET A 177 -2.48 4.19 3.83
C MET A 177 -2.67 5.55 4.49
N GLY A 178 -1.62 6.10 5.10
CA GLY A 178 -1.64 7.46 5.65
C GLY A 178 -1.85 8.53 4.59
N ASP A 179 -1.16 8.43 3.45
CA ASP A 179 -1.31 9.37 2.33
C ASP A 179 -2.71 9.27 1.70
N TRP A 180 -3.22 8.05 1.56
CA TRP A 180 -4.53 7.75 0.98
C TRP A 180 -5.67 8.36 1.79
N CYS A 181 -5.58 8.37 3.12
CA CYS A 181 -6.56 9.02 4.00
C CYS A 181 -6.79 10.50 3.70
N THR A 182 -5.79 11.19 3.13
CA THR A 182 -5.82 12.62 2.83
C THR A 182 -5.79 12.94 1.33
N SER A 183 -5.77 11.92 0.47
CA SER A 183 -5.67 12.08 -0.98
C SER A 183 -6.98 12.51 -1.59
N ASP A 184 -6.93 13.42 -2.57
CA ASP A 184 -8.09 13.81 -3.39
C ASP A 184 -8.66 12.64 -4.21
N SER A 185 -7.86 11.60 -4.44
CA SER A 185 -8.29 10.38 -5.15
C SER A 185 -9.12 9.44 -4.26
N ASN A 186 -9.17 9.68 -2.95
CA ASN A 186 -9.97 8.89 -2.04
C ASN A 186 -11.42 9.41 -2.04
N PRO A 187 -12.42 8.61 -2.45
CA PRO A 187 -13.82 9.06 -2.51
C PRO A 187 -14.40 9.35 -1.12
N ILE A 188 -13.82 8.80 -0.06
CA ILE A 188 -14.23 9.03 1.33
C ILE A 188 -12.97 9.35 2.15
N PRO A 189 -12.42 10.58 2.04
CA PRO A 189 -11.25 10.98 2.80
C PRO A 189 -11.48 10.85 4.30
N THR A 190 -10.52 10.24 5.01
CA THR A 190 -10.52 10.18 6.47
C THR A 190 -9.23 10.80 7.04
N PRO A 191 -9.05 12.13 6.96
CA PRO A 191 -7.83 12.78 7.43
C PRO A 191 -7.44 12.44 8.87
N LYS A 192 -8.44 12.19 9.74
CA LYS A 192 -8.21 11.79 11.14
C LYS A 192 -7.38 10.50 11.27
N ASP A 193 -7.58 9.55 10.35
CA ASP A 193 -6.89 8.25 10.36
C ASP A 193 -5.45 8.34 9.85
N SER A 194 -5.09 9.40 9.12
CA SER A 194 -3.72 9.58 8.61
C SER A 194 -2.68 9.61 9.75
N SER A 195 -3.01 10.31 10.84
CA SER A 195 -2.18 10.41 12.04
C SER A 195 -1.95 9.05 12.71
N PHE A 196 -2.96 8.17 12.68
CA PHE A 196 -2.87 6.80 13.18
C PHE A 196 -1.87 5.98 12.36
N TRP A 197 -1.99 6.00 11.03
CA TRP A 197 -1.07 5.28 10.13
C TRP A 197 0.37 5.79 10.26
N TYR A 198 0.59 7.11 10.25
CA TYR A 198 1.92 7.67 10.43
C TYR A 198 2.51 7.38 11.81
N THR A 199 1.68 7.35 12.86
CA THR A 199 2.10 6.88 14.19
C THR A 199 2.55 5.42 14.17
N LYS A 200 1.85 4.55 13.43
CA LYS A 200 2.27 3.15 13.24
C LYS A 200 3.63 3.07 12.54
N ALA A 201 3.86 3.84 11.48
CA ALA A 201 5.15 3.90 10.79
C ALA A 201 6.26 4.46 11.69
N ALA A 202 5.99 5.51 12.45
CA ALA A 202 6.95 6.11 13.38
C ALA A 202 7.38 5.15 14.51
N LYS A 203 6.44 4.32 15.01
CA LYS A 203 6.70 3.25 15.99
C LYS A 203 7.59 2.14 15.42
N LEU A 204 7.50 1.87 14.11
CA LEU A 204 8.41 0.98 13.37
C LEU A 204 9.72 1.67 12.95
N HIS A 205 10.04 2.80 13.56
CA HIS A 205 11.25 3.57 13.31
C HIS A 205 11.39 4.17 11.90
N SER A 206 10.31 4.28 11.13
CA SER A 206 10.31 4.98 9.85
C SER A 206 10.54 6.49 10.04
N ASN A 207 11.62 7.02 9.48
CA ASN A 207 11.90 8.46 9.48
C ASN A 207 10.88 9.22 8.61
N GLU A 208 10.46 8.64 7.49
CA GLU A 208 9.39 9.20 6.66
C GLU A 208 8.06 9.23 7.42
N GLY A 209 7.73 8.18 8.18
CA GLY A 209 6.54 8.15 9.03
C GLY A 209 6.56 9.21 10.12
N ARG A 210 7.72 9.40 10.78
CA ARG A 210 7.92 10.51 11.73
C ARG A 210 7.78 11.87 11.04
N MET A 211 8.31 12.01 9.83
CA MET A 211 8.20 13.26 9.07
C MET A 211 6.74 13.61 8.78
N LYS A 212 6.00 12.66 8.19
CA LYS A 212 4.59 12.86 7.85
C LYS A 212 3.75 13.12 9.10
N LEU A 213 4.01 12.41 10.19
CA LEU A 213 3.36 12.67 11.48
C LEU A 213 3.64 14.09 11.99
N GLY A 214 4.89 14.54 11.91
CA GLY A 214 5.27 15.91 12.26
C GLY A 214 4.51 16.95 11.44
N LEU A 215 4.44 16.75 10.13
CA LEU A 215 3.68 17.62 9.22
C LEU A 215 2.17 17.62 9.52
N THR A 216 1.58 16.47 9.86
CA THR A 216 0.15 16.41 10.25
C THR A 216 -0.15 17.27 11.47
N TYR A 217 0.72 17.27 12.50
CA TYR A 217 0.57 18.14 13.67
C TYR A 217 0.83 19.62 13.34
N LEU A 218 1.83 19.94 12.50
CA LEU A 218 2.11 21.33 12.13
C LEU A 218 0.96 21.97 11.32
N ASN A 219 0.33 21.18 10.45
CA ASN A 219 -0.72 21.64 9.56
C ASN A 219 -2.13 21.46 10.13
N GLY A 220 -2.29 20.66 11.19
CA GLY A 220 -3.59 20.33 11.76
C GLY A 220 -4.44 19.41 10.87
N VAL A 221 -3.79 18.52 10.12
CA VAL A 221 -4.49 17.60 9.20
C VAL A 221 -4.98 16.39 9.98
N GLY A 222 -6.29 16.33 10.22
CA GLY A 222 -6.93 15.23 10.95
C GLY A 222 -6.67 15.21 12.46
N VAL A 223 -5.83 16.10 12.96
CA VAL A 223 -5.50 16.29 14.38
C VAL A 223 -5.48 17.78 14.69
N GLU A 224 -5.60 18.13 15.98
CA GLU A 224 -5.40 19.52 16.40
C GLU A 224 -3.98 19.97 16.07
N LYS A 225 -3.85 21.21 15.59
CA LYS A 225 -2.58 21.80 15.23
C LYS A 225 -1.72 21.97 16.48
N ASP A 226 -0.56 21.32 16.49
CA ASP A 226 0.36 21.31 17.61
C ASP A 226 1.78 21.50 17.11
N HIS A 227 2.26 22.74 17.22
CA HIS A 227 3.60 23.11 16.75
C HIS A 227 4.70 22.32 17.47
N SER A 228 4.52 22.11 18.78
CA SER A 228 5.50 21.46 19.65
C SER A 228 5.65 19.97 19.31
N LYS A 229 4.53 19.25 19.16
CA LYS A 229 4.55 17.84 18.70
C LYS A 229 5.04 17.70 17.27
N GLY A 230 4.69 18.64 16.40
CA GLY A 230 5.16 18.68 15.02
C GLY A 230 6.69 18.74 14.93
N CYS A 231 7.28 19.74 15.60
CA CYS A 231 8.74 19.89 15.69
C CYS A 231 9.39 18.65 16.32
N TYR A 232 8.83 18.10 17.40
CA TYR A 232 9.35 16.88 18.02
C TYR A 232 9.49 15.74 17.01
N TRP A 233 8.45 15.42 16.23
CA TRP A 233 8.50 14.30 15.29
C TRP A 233 9.46 14.54 14.12
N LEU A 234 9.53 15.78 13.61
CA LEU A 234 10.49 16.15 12.57
C LEU A 234 11.94 16.05 13.07
N GLU A 235 12.22 16.61 14.25
CA GLU A 235 13.57 16.58 14.84
C GLU A 235 13.99 15.15 15.20
N ARG A 236 13.05 14.27 15.55
CA ARG A 236 13.31 12.83 15.78
C ARG A 236 13.78 12.08 14.53
N ALA A 237 13.27 12.45 13.36
CA ALA A 237 13.77 11.92 12.09
C ALA A 237 15.09 12.59 11.69
N ALA A 238 15.22 13.89 11.96
CA ALA A 238 16.44 14.66 11.72
C ALA A 238 17.66 14.14 12.52
N GLU A 239 17.47 13.74 13.78
CA GLU A 239 18.51 13.09 14.60
C GLU A 239 19.08 11.80 13.97
N LYS A 240 18.33 11.17 13.05
CA LYS A 240 18.73 9.98 12.30
C LYS A 240 19.23 10.28 10.89
N GLY A 241 19.56 11.54 10.60
CA GLY A 241 20.12 11.93 9.31
C GLY A 241 19.09 12.12 8.21
N HIS A 242 17.79 12.16 8.53
CA HIS A 242 16.76 12.33 7.50
C HIS A 242 16.71 13.78 7.00
N ALA A 243 17.37 14.03 5.86
CA ALA A 243 17.61 15.37 5.34
C ALA A 243 16.33 16.18 5.07
N GLN A 244 15.29 15.54 4.52
CA GLN A 244 14.02 16.22 4.28
C GLN A 244 13.32 16.63 5.59
N SER A 245 13.41 15.81 6.65
CA SER A 245 12.89 16.18 7.97
C SER A 245 13.67 17.30 8.61
N MET A 246 14.98 17.37 8.39
CA MET A 246 15.79 18.53 8.81
C MET A 246 15.29 19.80 8.12
N CYS A 247 14.98 19.75 6.81
CA CYS A 247 14.45 20.91 6.10
C CYS A 247 13.12 21.37 6.71
N HIS A 248 12.17 20.45 6.88
CA HIS A 248 10.87 20.76 7.46
C HIS A 248 10.95 21.21 8.93
N ALA A 249 11.86 20.64 9.73
CA ALA A 249 12.12 21.13 11.07
C ALA A 249 12.65 22.57 11.02
N GLY A 250 13.55 22.85 10.08
CA GLY A 250 14.06 24.18 9.83
C GLY A 250 12.96 25.18 9.48
N GLU A 251 12.11 24.84 8.50
CA GLU A 251 10.94 25.62 8.09
C GLU A 251 9.99 25.90 9.25
N ALA A 252 9.74 24.91 10.11
CA ALA A 252 8.85 25.07 11.25
C ALA A 252 9.34 26.16 12.22
N TRP A 253 10.65 26.32 12.38
CA TRP A 253 11.27 27.28 13.30
C TRP A 253 11.49 28.68 12.72
N ILE A 254 11.27 28.91 11.42
CA ILE A 254 11.44 30.23 10.80
C ILE A 254 10.50 31.24 11.46
N ASP A 255 11.06 32.38 11.85
CA ASP A 255 10.39 33.51 12.51
C ASP A 255 9.64 33.13 13.80
N ARG A 256 9.99 32.00 14.43
CA ARG A 256 9.40 31.54 15.70
C ARG A 256 10.17 32.04 16.92
N GLY A 257 9.66 33.11 17.53
CA GLY A 257 10.26 33.69 18.73
C GLY A 257 11.66 34.25 18.47
N SER A 258 12.37 34.62 19.54
CA SER A 258 13.67 35.30 19.42
C SER A 258 14.79 34.39 18.89
N SER A 259 14.72 33.09 19.13
CA SER A 259 15.75 32.13 18.71
C SER A 259 15.37 31.28 17.50
N GLY A 260 14.15 31.38 16.97
CA GLY A 260 13.65 30.51 15.91
C GLY A 260 14.55 30.46 14.68
N ASN A 261 14.98 31.63 14.18
CA ASN A 261 15.82 31.70 12.98
C ASN A 261 17.21 31.07 13.17
N ALA A 262 17.78 31.09 14.37
CA ALA A 262 19.03 30.39 14.66
C ALA A 262 18.84 28.86 14.58
N ILE A 263 17.73 28.37 15.11
CA ILE A 263 17.35 26.95 15.10
C ILE A 263 17.07 26.49 13.68
N ALA A 264 16.28 27.29 12.95
CA ALA A 264 15.95 27.06 11.56
C ALA A 264 17.23 26.93 10.74
N TYR A 265 18.16 27.87 10.91
CA TYR A 265 19.44 27.85 10.21
C TYR A 265 20.26 26.59 10.50
N ILE A 266 20.36 26.13 11.75
CA ILE A 266 21.07 24.88 12.09
C ILE A 266 20.49 23.69 11.32
N TRP A 267 19.17 23.52 11.35
CA TRP A 267 18.53 22.39 10.69
C TRP A 267 18.62 22.48 9.16
N LEU A 268 18.43 23.66 8.57
CA LEU A 268 18.56 23.87 7.13
C LEU A 268 20.01 23.67 6.64
N PHE A 269 20.99 24.10 7.44
CA PHE A 269 22.39 23.85 7.17
C PHE A 269 22.69 22.35 7.16
N LEU A 270 22.25 21.61 8.17
CA LEU A 270 22.40 20.15 8.24
C LEU A 270 21.71 19.46 7.05
N SER A 271 20.48 19.86 6.73
CA SER A 271 19.71 19.32 5.60
C SER A 271 20.45 19.44 4.28
N ALA A 272 21.00 20.64 4.01
CA ALA A 272 21.81 20.89 2.82
C ALA A 272 23.10 20.06 2.79
N TYR A 273 23.74 19.84 3.93
CA TYR A 273 24.94 18.99 4.04
C TYR A 273 24.66 17.50 3.81
N PHE A 274 23.47 17.03 4.17
CA PHE A 274 22.99 15.68 3.84
C PHE A 274 22.44 15.57 2.41
N GLY A 275 22.60 16.60 1.57
CA GLY A 275 22.31 16.56 0.14
C GLY A 275 20.89 16.96 -0.27
N TYR A 276 20.07 17.53 0.63
CA TYR A 276 18.75 18.01 0.27
C TYR A 276 18.81 19.44 -0.29
N GLU A 277 18.83 19.54 -1.63
CA GLU A 277 19.04 20.80 -2.35
C GLU A 277 18.07 21.94 -1.97
N PRO A 278 16.75 21.70 -1.80
CA PRO A 278 15.81 22.77 -1.47
C PRO A 278 16.15 23.52 -0.17
N ALA A 279 16.84 22.87 0.77
CA ALA A 279 17.23 23.49 2.02
C ALA A 279 18.25 24.63 1.85
N LYS A 280 19.07 24.63 0.79
CA LYS A 280 20.10 25.67 0.58
C LYS A 280 19.47 27.06 0.39
N ALA A 281 18.48 27.16 -0.49
CA ALA A 281 17.80 28.43 -0.76
C ALA A 281 17.12 28.99 0.50
N ILE A 282 16.47 28.10 1.27
CA ILE A 282 15.81 28.49 2.53
C ILE A 282 16.84 28.89 3.58
N ARG A 283 17.94 28.13 3.71
CA ARG A 283 19.06 28.43 4.61
C ARG A 283 19.64 29.81 4.32
N ASP A 284 19.91 30.11 3.06
CA ASP A 284 20.56 31.36 2.66
C ASP A 284 19.64 32.57 2.93
N ARG A 285 18.33 32.41 2.68
CA ARG A 285 17.32 33.38 3.09
C ARG A 285 17.31 33.63 4.60
N VAL A 286 17.29 32.56 5.41
CA VAL A 286 17.30 32.69 6.88
C VAL A 286 18.64 33.27 7.37
N GLY A 287 19.76 32.88 6.75
CA GLY A 287 21.11 33.37 7.06
C GLY A 287 21.26 34.86 6.83
N GLY A 288 20.64 35.40 5.77
CA GLY A 288 20.58 36.85 5.51
C GLY A 288 19.89 37.63 6.63
N ASN A 289 18.89 37.04 7.29
CA ASN A 289 18.10 37.72 8.34
C ASN A 289 18.79 37.75 9.71
N ILE A 290 19.72 36.83 10.00
CA ILE A 290 20.38 36.71 11.32
C ILE A 290 21.77 37.38 11.40
N GLY A 291 22.35 37.75 10.26
CA GLY A 291 23.67 38.37 10.16
C GLY A 291 24.83 37.37 10.06
N VAL A 292 25.93 37.82 9.45
CA VAL A 292 27.09 36.97 9.08
C VAL A 292 27.78 36.38 10.31
N ASP A 293 27.97 37.16 11.37
CA ASP A 293 28.66 36.69 12.59
C ASP A 293 27.87 35.57 13.30
N SER A 294 26.55 35.74 13.41
CA SER A 294 25.63 34.71 13.92
C SER A 294 25.70 33.45 13.07
N VAL A 295 25.73 33.58 11.74
CA VAL A 295 25.86 32.46 10.81
C VAL A 295 27.15 31.67 11.06
N VAL A 296 28.30 32.34 11.16
CA VAL A 296 29.59 31.67 11.41
C VAL A 296 29.56 30.91 12.74
N GLY A 297 29.01 31.54 13.78
CA GLY A 297 28.79 30.90 15.09
C GLY A 297 27.95 29.63 14.99
N LEU A 298 26.79 29.70 14.33
CA LEU A 298 25.88 28.56 14.15
C LEU A 298 26.48 27.44 13.29
N GLN A 299 27.31 27.78 12.29
CA GLN A 299 28.03 26.77 11.51
C GLN A 299 29.05 26.01 12.36
N SER A 300 29.73 26.69 13.30
CA SER A 300 30.67 26.05 14.21
C SER A 300 29.97 25.05 15.16
N LEU A 301 28.70 25.31 15.52
CA LEU A 301 27.86 24.37 16.26
C LEU A 301 27.33 23.22 15.38
N ALA A 302 26.91 23.52 14.15
CA ALA A 302 26.28 22.55 13.26
C ALA A 302 27.26 21.52 12.68
N LYS A 303 28.52 21.89 12.40
CA LYS A 303 29.53 20.98 11.83
C LYS A 303 29.83 19.76 12.72
N PRO A 304 30.06 19.89 14.04
CA PRO A 304 30.18 18.74 14.94
C PRO A 304 28.91 17.88 14.99
N LEU A 305 27.73 18.49 14.94
CA LEU A 305 26.46 17.77 14.89
C LEU A 305 26.36 16.92 13.61
N PHE A 306 26.72 17.49 12.46
CA PHE A 306 26.80 16.76 11.19
C PHE A 306 27.69 15.52 11.30
N GLN A 307 28.90 15.66 11.87
CA GLN A 307 29.82 14.53 12.05
C GLN A 307 29.21 13.44 12.95
N LYS A 308 28.57 13.82 14.05
CA LYS A 308 27.93 12.87 14.97
C LYS A 308 26.73 12.16 14.33
N ILE A 309 25.88 12.88 13.60
CA ILE A 309 24.72 12.33 12.89
C ILE A 309 25.20 11.37 11.79
N SER A 310 26.19 11.79 11.00
CA SER A 310 26.77 10.98 9.91
C SER A 310 27.43 9.70 10.42
N ALA A 311 28.07 9.76 11.59
CA ALA A 311 28.63 8.59 12.25
C ALA A 311 27.57 7.73 12.99
N ASN A 312 26.29 8.11 12.95
CA ASN A 312 25.19 7.49 13.71
C ASN A 312 25.48 7.37 15.23
N LYS A 313 26.27 8.30 15.77
CA LYS A 313 26.65 8.37 17.20
C LYS A 313 25.70 9.23 18.04
N VAL A 314 24.58 9.64 17.46
CA VAL A 314 23.58 10.48 18.13
C VAL A 314 22.67 9.61 18.98
N GLY A 315 22.75 9.84 20.29
CA GLY A 315 21.85 9.23 21.27
C GLY A 315 20.40 9.64 21.01
N LYS A 316 19.47 8.76 21.36
CA LYS A 316 18.03 8.98 21.21
C LYS A 316 17.61 10.28 21.95
N HIS A 317 17.00 11.24 21.23
CA HIS A 317 16.57 12.55 21.74
C HIS A 317 17.69 13.51 22.17
N SER A 318 18.96 13.17 21.93
CA SER A 318 20.09 13.96 22.45
C SER A 318 20.18 15.38 21.85
N ILE A 319 19.87 15.54 20.56
CA ILE A 319 19.90 16.85 19.90
C ILE A 319 18.70 17.67 20.36
N ILE A 320 17.51 17.07 20.39
CA ILE A 320 16.27 17.72 20.85
C ILE A 320 16.46 18.25 22.28
N LYS A 321 17.02 17.43 23.18
CA LYS A 321 17.29 17.82 24.57
C LYS A 321 18.29 18.98 24.66
N ALA A 322 19.42 18.89 23.94
CA ALA A 322 20.42 19.94 23.91
C ALA A 322 19.85 21.27 23.40
N LEU A 323 19.06 21.20 22.34
CA LEU A 323 18.39 22.34 21.71
C LEU A 323 17.30 22.96 22.60
N ASN A 324 16.53 22.14 23.32
CA ASN A 324 15.57 22.61 24.32
C ASN A 324 16.27 23.34 25.47
N LYS A 325 17.38 22.80 25.97
CA LYS A 325 18.17 23.41 27.05
C LYS A 325 18.81 24.74 26.60
N LEU A 326 19.46 24.74 25.44
CA LEU A 326 20.20 25.90 24.93
C LEU A 326 19.28 27.08 24.61
N TYR A 327 18.11 26.81 24.01
CA TYR A 327 17.19 27.85 23.54
C TYR A 327 15.91 27.94 24.38
N LYS A 328 15.85 27.29 25.55
CA LYS A 328 14.70 27.27 26.46
C LYS A 328 13.36 27.00 25.75
N ARG A 329 13.33 25.98 24.90
CA ARG A 329 12.17 25.68 24.05
C ARG A 329 11.19 24.74 24.77
N GLY A 330 9.90 25.01 24.63
CA GLY A 330 8.81 24.12 25.09
C GLY A 330 8.48 23.00 24.10
N VAL A 331 9.48 22.35 23.48
CA VAL A 331 9.22 21.21 22.57
C VAL A 331 8.86 19.97 23.38
N TYR A 332 7.77 19.34 23.01
CA TYR A 332 7.20 18.16 23.66
C TYR A 332 8.21 17.01 23.68
N LEU A 333 8.35 16.38 24.84
CA LEU A 333 9.04 15.09 25.02
C LEU A 333 8.02 14.11 25.62
N PRO A 334 7.86 12.89 25.08
CA PRO A 334 6.96 11.90 25.67
C PRO A 334 7.36 11.57 27.11
N GLU A 335 6.39 11.43 28.01
CA GLU A 335 6.62 11.20 29.45
C GLU A 335 7.57 10.04 29.76
N LYS A 336 7.54 8.95 28.98
CA LYS A 336 8.48 7.82 29.14
C LYS A 336 9.95 8.19 28.95
N VAL A 337 10.23 9.28 28.23
CA VAL A 337 11.57 9.81 27.97
C VAL A 337 12.01 10.73 29.11
N ILE A 338 11.05 11.37 29.78
CA ILE A 338 11.25 12.23 30.94
C ILE A 338 11.52 11.34 32.18
N LYS A 339 10.73 10.28 32.39
CA LYS A 339 10.91 9.35 33.52
C LYS A 339 12.24 8.59 33.51
N SER A 340 12.75 8.22 32.32
CA SER A 340 14.09 7.62 32.21
C SER A 340 15.23 8.58 32.56
N GLU A 341 14.93 9.87 32.70
CA GLU A 341 15.85 10.92 33.12
C GLU A 341 15.82 11.07 34.64
N ASP A 342 14.64 11.04 35.26
CA ASP A 342 14.49 11.04 36.72
C ASP A 342 15.13 9.79 37.34
N GLU A 343 14.94 8.61 36.73
CA GLU A 343 15.57 7.35 37.18
C GLU A 343 17.10 7.34 36.99
N ALA A 344 17.62 8.04 35.96
CA ALA A 344 19.06 8.14 35.72
C ALA A 344 19.74 9.24 36.57
N LEU A 345 18.96 10.21 37.08
CA LEU A 345 19.42 11.25 37.99
C LEU A 345 19.34 10.80 39.45
N GLU A 346 18.38 9.94 39.82
CA GLU A 346 18.34 9.24 41.12
C GLU A 346 19.56 8.33 41.31
N ASP A 347 20.05 7.67 40.26
CA ASP A 347 21.24 6.80 40.31
C ASP A 347 22.58 7.57 40.37
N LEU A 348 22.54 8.90 40.21
CA LEU A 348 23.71 9.80 40.28
C LEU A 348 23.79 10.60 41.59
N GLY A 349 22.91 10.35 42.57
CA GLY A 349 23.05 10.85 43.94
C GLY A 349 23.13 12.37 44.06
N VAL A 350 22.36 13.12 43.27
CA VAL A 350 22.22 14.57 43.46
C VAL A 350 20.96 14.81 44.28
N ASP A 351 21.13 14.88 45.60
CA ASP A 351 20.11 15.38 46.52
C ASP A 351 19.81 16.84 46.20
N LEU A 352 18.66 17.09 45.56
CA LEU A 352 18.04 18.41 45.55
C LEU A 352 17.12 18.48 46.77
N GLU A 353 17.59 19.17 47.80
CA GLU A 353 16.78 19.57 48.95
C GLU A 353 15.43 20.14 48.48
N LYS A 354 14.36 19.50 48.96
CA LYS A 354 12.99 19.97 48.81
C LYS A 354 12.81 21.25 49.62
N SER A 355 12.73 22.40 48.95
CA SER A 355 12.05 23.54 49.55
C SER A 355 10.54 23.33 49.42
N GLU A 356 9.94 22.82 50.49
CA GLU A 356 8.49 22.88 50.70
C GLU A 356 8.03 24.34 50.70
N SER A 357 7.08 24.69 49.83
CA SER A 357 6.22 25.85 50.04
C SER A 357 4.81 25.35 50.27
N THR A 358 4.51 25.10 51.54
CA THR A 358 3.16 24.95 52.07
C THR A 358 2.39 26.26 51.92
N LYS A 359 1.14 26.11 51.50
CA LYS A 359 0.09 27.13 51.47
C LYS A 359 -0.07 27.78 52.85
N THR A 360 -0.37 29.08 52.88
CA THR A 360 -1.45 29.65 53.71
C THR A 360 -1.84 31.03 53.22
N ASN A 361 -3.12 31.18 52.89
CA ASN A 361 -3.86 32.43 53.05
C ASN A 361 -3.77 32.84 54.54
N ASP A 362 -3.58 34.12 54.86
CA ASP A 362 -4.64 34.91 55.50
C ASP A 362 -4.26 36.40 55.58
N SER A 363 -5.33 37.18 55.60
CA SER A 363 -5.50 38.59 55.92
C SER A 363 -4.87 39.04 57.25
N GLY A 364 -4.62 40.35 57.38
CA GLY A 364 -4.30 40.95 58.68
C GLY A 364 -3.67 42.33 58.62
N LEU A 365 -4.47 43.35 58.96
CA LEU A 365 -4.12 44.74 59.16
C LEU A 365 -3.17 44.98 60.36
N GLU A 366 -2.45 46.10 60.27
CA GLU A 366 -1.97 46.98 61.36
C GLU A 366 -1.09 46.39 62.48
N ASN A 367 0.14 46.90 62.61
CA ASN A 367 0.44 47.92 63.63
C ASN A 367 1.86 48.47 63.57
N HIS A 368 1.92 49.76 63.93
CA HIS A 368 3.08 50.61 64.15
C HIS A 368 4.17 50.01 65.05
N PHE A 369 5.45 50.39 64.85
CA PHE A 369 6.13 51.34 65.73
C PHE A 369 7.56 51.68 65.23
N ASN A 370 7.83 52.99 65.24
CA ASN A 370 9.12 53.65 65.04
C ASN A 370 10.21 53.17 66.02
N TYR A 371 11.47 53.19 65.60
CA TYR A 371 12.51 53.99 66.27
C TYR A 371 13.68 54.28 65.31
N SER A 372 14.08 55.55 65.29
CA SER A 372 15.15 56.17 64.50
C SER A 372 16.43 56.31 65.39
N PRO A 373 17.48 57.04 64.97
CA PRO A 373 18.70 56.54 64.34
C PRO A 373 19.94 56.71 65.24
N ASN A 374 21.08 56.08 64.90
CA ASN A 374 22.39 56.52 65.41
C ASN A 374 23.45 56.43 64.31
N GLN A 375 23.86 57.62 63.84
CA GLN A 375 25.13 57.89 63.18
C GLN A 375 26.16 58.21 64.26
N ILE A 376 27.34 57.59 64.21
CA ILE A 376 28.54 58.09 64.89
C ILE A 376 29.76 57.89 63.96
N ASP A 377 30.35 59.05 63.64
CA ASP A 377 31.75 59.43 63.42
C ASP A 377 32.57 59.07 62.17
N LYS A 378 32.95 60.16 61.48
CA LYS A 378 34.17 60.37 60.70
C LYS A 378 35.32 60.81 61.63
N PRO A 379 36.59 60.67 61.19
CA PRO A 379 37.67 61.54 61.63
C PRO A 379 38.30 62.32 60.46
N ILE A 380 38.49 63.64 60.59
CA ILE A 380 39.60 64.38 59.95
C ILE A 380 40.00 65.55 60.89
N GLN A 381 41.27 65.52 61.30
CA GLN A 381 42.14 66.52 61.96
C GLN A 381 41.93 66.84 63.43
#